data_AF-A0A0U1DSU0-F1
#
_entry.id   AF-A0A0U1DSU0-F1
#
_cell.length_a   1.000
_cell.length_b   1.000
_cell.length_c   1.000
_cell.angle_alpha   90.00
_cell.angle_beta   90.00
_cell.angle_gamma   90.00
#
_symmetry.space_group_name_H-M   'P 1'
#
loop_
_entity.id
_entity.type
_entity.pdbx_description
1 polymer ?
#
loop_
_entity_poly.entity_id
_entity_poly.type
_entity_poly.pdbx_seq_one_letter_code
_entity_poly.pdbx_strand_id
1 'polypeptide(L)'
;MMAALDVLTLLSPEQKTVRLDTVAVVGAQTQQIFVLPPIVEVPAEGLEFGFDWGPMLSGADRAELDPVTIEVQAVRAADFAGYPLGELATGPGTELTVNVPAGRRIRALKLTGLKADGRTFGSADNLKVKGYRIMVSQRGAQGIWTPAVAVPPVDGSGPIPPMLSGATFDNAVLRVPDLPGPLRIAVVKGADPAEFEFLPLTVQHVYGWAAPVPVDLTLTGPDGATLWSFPGPLPEGSAQQQDVTVALSAAVEKLRAAASPVAGSIKLTSKFPCQVRFRLTPVTGELIRELPGTATVELAGEPAGLPVDSPLPQAPRRRWWPMCGSPITAVGWPRCPIRCRPWGPAWRSGPPGCGAAGPAAAGIAR
;
A
#
# COMPACT_ATOMS: atom_id res chain seq x y z
N MET A 1 -13.77 -17.16 42.61
CA MET A 1 -12.85 -16.26 43.37
C MET A 1 -11.46 -16.53 42.83
N MET A 2 -10.68 -15.47 42.50
CA MET A 2 -9.47 -15.51 41.66
C MET A 2 -9.70 -15.97 40.20
N ALA A 3 -9.00 -15.44 39.19
CA ALA A 3 -8.48 -14.08 39.02
C ALA A 3 -8.33 -13.84 37.51
N ALA A 4 -8.86 -12.74 36.98
CA ALA A 4 -8.51 -12.27 35.64
C ALA A 4 -7.27 -11.38 35.74
N LEU A 5 -6.31 -11.52 34.82
CA LEU A 5 -5.23 -10.55 34.58
C LEU A 5 -4.61 -10.78 33.19
N ASP A 6 -4.58 -9.69 32.42
CA ASP A 6 -3.64 -9.32 31.35
C ASP A 6 -3.29 -10.29 30.21
N VAL A 7 -3.98 -10.09 29.08
CA VAL A 7 -3.48 -10.38 27.72
C VAL A 7 -3.43 -9.09 26.87
N LEU A 8 -3.65 -7.90 27.48
CA LEU A 8 -3.88 -6.64 26.77
C LEU A 8 -2.70 -5.64 26.84
N THR A 9 -1.52 -6.08 27.32
CA THR A 9 -0.43 -5.18 27.76
C THR A 9 0.88 -5.35 26.95
N LEU A 10 0.80 -5.71 25.66
CA LEU A 10 1.96 -5.78 24.75
C LEU A 10 1.74 -5.06 23.41
N LEU A 11 1.03 -3.94 23.42
CA LEU A 11 1.16 -2.92 22.38
C LEU A 11 2.10 -1.81 22.88
N SER A 12 3.37 -1.88 22.44
CA SER A 12 4.32 -0.76 22.50
C SER A 12 4.99 -0.65 21.13
N PRO A 13 5.15 0.56 20.58
CA PRO A 13 5.57 0.75 19.19
C PRO A 13 7.10 0.71 19.05
N GLU A 14 7.71 -0.46 19.26
CA GLU A 14 9.08 -0.72 18.84
C GLU A 14 9.12 -1.76 17.72
N GLN A 15 9.78 -1.41 16.62
CA GLN A 15 9.97 -2.28 15.47
C GLN A 15 10.84 -3.49 15.84
N LYS A 16 10.21 -4.61 16.20
CA LYS A 16 10.87 -5.92 16.22
C LYS A 16 10.68 -6.61 14.88
N THR A 17 11.75 -6.62 14.09
CA THR A 17 11.93 -7.53 12.96
C THR A 17 11.81 -8.97 13.43
N VAL A 18 10.71 -9.64 13.08
CA VAL A 18 10.53 -11.07 13.36
C VAL A 18 11.31 -11.85 12.31
N ARG A 19 12.47 -12.39 12.68
CA ARG A 19 13.14 -13.43 11.86
C ARG A 19 12.34 -14.72 11.97
N LEU A 20 11.84 -15.19 10.82
CA LEU A 20 11.19 -16.49 10.66
C LEU A 20 12.21 -17.60 10.37
N ASP A 21 13.24 -17.72 11.20
CA ASP A 21 14.21 -18.81 11.15
C ASP A 21 13.85 -19.88 12.20
N THR A 22 13.47 -21.07 11.74
CA THR A 22 13.26 -22.31 12.53
C THR A 22 11.92 -22.45 13.29
N VAL A 23 10.90 -23.01 12.62
CA VAL A 23 9.86 -23.82 13.27
C VAL A 23 9.73 -25.16 12.55
N ALA A 24 10.41 -26.18 13.05
CA ALA A 24 10.25 -27.56 12.59
C ALA A 24 9.13 -28.26 13.37
N VAL A 25 8.03 -28.55 12.66
CA VAL A 25 7.09 -29.67 12.87
C VAL A 25 6.62 -29.98 14.31
N VAL A 26 5.37 -29.62 14.65
CA VAL A 26 4.26 -30.58 14.91
C VAL A 26 2.92 -29.82 14.80
N GLY A 27 2.02 -30.27 13.92
CA GLY A 27 0.56 -30.14 14.10
C GLY A 27 -0.07 -28.74 14.21
N ALA A 28 0.65 -27.65 13.96
CA ALA A 28 0.06 -26.31 13.96
C ALA A 28 -0.92 -26.17 12.79
N GLN A 29 -2.21 -25.96 13.08
CA GLN A 29 -3.09 -25.35 12.08
C GLN A 29 -2.59 -23.94 11.84
N THR A 30 -1.98 -23.72 10.67
CA THR A 30 -1.56 -22.41 10.21
C THR A 30 -2.80 -21.56 9.96
N GLN A 31 -3.29 -20.87 11.00
CA GLN A 31 -4.16 -19.72 10.82
C GLN A 31 -3.35 -18.72 10.00
N GLN A 32 -3.64 -18.63 8.70
CA GLN A 32 -3.05 -17.63 7.83
C GLN A 32 -3.48 -16.26 8.35
N ILE A 33 -2.56 -15.55 8.99
CA ILE A 33 -2.76 -14.17 9.40
C ILE A 33 -2.72 -13.33 8.12
N PHE A 34 -3.89 -13.09 7.53
CA PHE A 34 -4.05 -12.21 6.38
C PHE A 34 -3.81 -10.76 6.81
N VAL A 35 -2.54 -10.33 6.79
CA VAL A 35 -2.17 -8.93 6.99
C VAL A 35 -2.56 -8.15 5.75
N LEU A 36 -3.70 -7.46 5.81
CA LEU A 36 -4.13 -6.52 4.77
C LEU A 36 -3.02 -5.48 4.49
N PRO A 37 -2.87 -5.00 3.24
CA PRO A 37 -1.97 -3.88 2.96
C PRO A 37 -2.33 -2.64 3.78
N PRO A 38 -1.35 -1.77 4.11
CA PRO A 38 -1.62 -0.50 4.74
C PRO A 38 -2.50 0.38 3.84
N ILE A 39 -3.34 1.19 4.46
CA ILE A 39 -4.05 2.27 3.75
C ILE A 39 -3.04 3.38 3.49
N VAL A 40 -2.91 3.77 2.22
CA VAL A 40 -2.14 4.93 1.78
C VAL A 40 -3.07 5.95 1.13
N GLU A 41 -2.69 7.21 1.26
CA GLU A 41 -3.32 8.31 0.55
C GLU A 41 -2.52 8.61 -0.72
N VAL A 42 -3.19 8.60 -1.88
CA VAL A 42 -2.61 8.97 -3.16
C VAL A 42 -3.06 10.40 -3.46
N PRO A 43 -2.17 11.41 -3.34
CA PRO A 43 -2.52 12.80 -3.61
C PRO A 43 -2.57 13.06 -5.13
N ALA A 44 -2.90 14.29 -5.54
CA ALA A 44 -3.10 14.63 -6.95
C ALA A 44 -1.80 14.54 -7.77
N GLU A 45 -0.67 14.83 -7.13
CA GLU A 45 0.69 14.71 -7.67
C GLU A 45 1.22 13.27 -7.70
N GLY A 46 0.49 12.31 -7.14
CA GLY A 46 0.89 10.90 -6.99
C GLY A 46 1.77 10.61 -5.77
N LEU A 47 1.86 9.34 -5.41
CA LEU A 47 2.66 8.82 -4.30
C LEU A 47 3.90 8.10 -4.83
N GLU A 48 5.08 8.42 -4.28
CA GLU A 48 6.36 7.89 -4.75
C GLU A 48 7.00 6.90 -3.75
N PHE A 49 7.50 5.80 -4.30
CA PHE A 49 8.19 4.73 -3.60
C PHE A 49 9.63 4.68 -4.10
N GLY A 50 10.53 5.31 -3.35
CA GLY A 50 11.96 5.32 -3.66
C GLY A 50 12.63 3.97 -3.37
N PHE A 51 13.62 3.61 -4.20
CA PHE A 51 14.56 2.54 -3.94
C PHE A 51 15.98 3.02 -4.29
N ASP A 52 16.98 2.48 -3.60
CA ASP A 52 18.40 2.80 -3.78
C ASP A 52 19.23 1.56 -3.46
N TRP A 53 19.94 1.03 -4.45
CA TRP A 53 20.88 -0.10 -4.29
C TRP A 53 22.31 0.40 -4.00
N GLY A 54 22.50 1.72 -3.91
CA GLY A 54 23.77 2.38 -3.71
C GLY A 54 24.48 2.76 -5.02
N PRO A 55 25.76 3.21 -4.92
CA PRO A 55 26.55 3.56 -6.08
C PRO A 55 26.83 2.32 -6.93
N MET A 56 26.81 2.48 -8.25
CA MET A 56 27.13 1.38 -9.17
C MET A 56 28.56 0.88 -8.93
N LEU A 57 28.69 -0.42 -8.63
CA LEU A 57 29.97 -1.09 -8.50
C LEU A 57 30.60 -1.26 -9.88
N SER A 58 31.88 -0.88 -10.01
CA SER A 58 32.59 -0.95 -11.28
C SER A 58 32.80 -2.40 -11.73
N GLY A 59 32.39 -2.69 -12.97
CA GLY A 59 32.46 -4.03 -13.54
C GLY A 59 31.27 -4.94 -13.19
N ALA A 60 30.10 -4.40 -12.81
CA ALA A 60 28.85 -5.16 -12.85
C ALA A 60 28.32 -5.23 -14.29
N ASP A 61 28.12 -6.44 -14.81
CA ASP A 61 27.78 -6.73 -16.21
C ASP A 61 26.25 -6.81 -16.44
N ARG A 62 25.48 -7.21 -15.41
CA ARG A 62 24.01 -7.25 -15.42
C ARG A 62 23.42 -6.97 -14.03
N ALA A 63 22.19 -6.46 -13.98
CA ALA A 63 21.37 -6.43 -12.76
C ALA A 63 20.30 -7.54 -12.80
N GLU A 64 20.15 -8.26 -11.69
CA GLU A 64 19.11 -9.28 -11.51
C GLU A 64 18.17 -8.83 -10.39
N LEU A 65 16.86 -8.85 -10.64
CA LEU A 65 15.85 -8.24 -9.78
C LEU A 65 15.02 -9.34 -9.08
N ASP A 66 14.89 -9.24 -7.75
CA ASP A 66 13.99 -10.12 -6.97
C ASP A 66 12.53 -9.96 -7.45
N PRO A 67 11.65 -10.96 -7.28
CA PRO A 67 10.24 -10.85 -7.70
C PRO A 67 9.52 -9.64 -7.07
N VAL A 68 9.18 -8.64 -7.88
CA VAL A 68 8.47 -7.44 -7.46
C VAL A 68 6.99 -7.56 -7.81
N THR A 69 6.17 -7.77 -6.78
CA THR A 69 4.71 -7.75 -6.90
C THR A 69 4.09 -6.48 -6.30
N ILE A 70 2.99 -6.04 -6.90
CA ILE A 70 2.11 -5.02 -6.36
C ILE A 70 0.78 -5.63 -5.91
N GLU A 71 0.22 -5.08 -4.85
CA GLU A 71 -1.10 -5.40 -4.34
C GLU A 71 -1.87 -4.09 -4.10
N VAL A 72 -3.03 -3.94 -4.75
CA VAL A 72 -3.85 -2.73 -4.71
C VAL A 72 -5.30 -3.10 -4.39
N GLN A 73 -5.91 -2.49 -3.39
CA GLN A 73 -7.33 -2.72 -3.06
C GLN A 73 -8.06 -1.41 -2.78
N ALA A 74 -9.32 -1.30 -3.21
CA ALA A 74 -10.14 -0.12 -2.94
C ALA A 74 -10.54 -0.05 -1.45
N VAL A 75 -10.43 1.15 -0.84
CA VAL A 75 -10.73 1.36 0.59
C VAL A 75 -12.12 1.93 0.78
N ARG A 76 -12.95 1.21 1.52
CA ARG A 76 -14.20 1.74 2.07
C ARG A 76 -13.93 2.56 3.33
N ALA A 77 -13.44 3.78 3.15
CA ALA A 77 -13.09 4.69 4.25
C ALA A 77 -14.35 5.37 4.82
N ALA A 78 -15.22 4.64 5.54
CA ALA A 78 -16.51 5.16 6.00
C ALA A 78 -16.39 6.43 6.87
N ASP A 79 -15.36 6.49 7.72
CA ASP A 79 -15.13 7.60 8.65
C ASP A 79 -14.45 8.82 7.98
N PHE A 80 -13.92 8.68 6.76
CA PHE A 80 -13.29 9.78 6.05
C PHE A 80 -14.33 10.74 5.48
N ALA A 81 -14.24 12.03 5.83
CA ALA A 81 -15.21 13.04 5.42
C ALA A 81 -15.31 13.24 3.89
N GLY A 82 -14.25 12.90 3.15
CA GLY A 82 -14.12 13.12 1.71
C GLY A 82 -13.24 14.32 1.37
N TYR A 83 -12.80 14.41 0.12
CA TYR A 83 -12.00 15.52 -0.39
C TYR A 83 -12.86 16.73 -0.72
N PRO A 84 -12.52 17.95 -0.27
CA PRO A 84 -13.29 19.14 -0.60
C PRO A 84 -13.29 19.38 -2.13
N LEU A 85 -14.46 19.71 -2.68
CA LEU A 85 -14.65 20.13 -4.06
C LEU A 85 -14.83 21.66 -4.21
N GLY A 86 -14.95 22.38 -3.09
CA GLY A 86 -15.35 23.78 -3.08
C GLY A 86 -16.85 23.94 -3.29
N GLU A 87 -17.25 25.10 -3.80
CA GLU A 87 -18.64 25.40 -4.14
C GLU A 87 -19.03 24.75 -5.47
N LEU A 88 -20.19 24.10 -5.51
CA LEU A 88 -20.71 23.38 -6.67
C LEU A 88 -21.75 24.24 -7.41
N ALA A 89 -21.66 24.28 -8.73
CA ALA A 89 -22.64 24.98 -9.57
C ALA A 89 -24.02 24.32 -9.47
N THR A 90 -25.05 25.13 -9.24
CA THR A 90 -26.44 24.68 -9.12
C THR A 90 -27.31 25.17 -10.29
N GLY A 91 -28.17 24.29 -10.82
CA GLY A 91 -29.18 24.64 -11.81
C GLY A 91 -30.48 25.17 -11.19
N PRO A 92 -31.23 26.05 -11.89
CA PRO A 92 -32.50 26.59 -11.41
C PRO A 92 -33.63 25.55 -11.49
N GLY A 93 -34.63 25.70 -10.61
CA GLY A 93 -35.85 24.90 -10.59
C GLY A 93 -36.53 24.89 -9.23
N THR A 94 -37.70 24.24 -9.14
CA THR A 94 -38.35 23.88 -7.87
C THR A 94 -37.49 22.92 -7.05
N GLU A 95 -36.68 22.11 -7.75
CA GLU A 95 -35.71 21.17 -7.22
C GLU A 95 -34.30 21.67 -7.56
N LEU A 96 -33.35 21.50 -6.64
CA LEU A 96 -31.97 21.95 -6.80
C LEU A 96 -31.16 20.91 -7.57
N THR A 97 -30.77 21.20 -8.81
CA THR A 97 -29.84 20.34 -9.55
C THR A 97 -28.41 20.71 -9.20
N VAL A 98 -27.63 19.80 -8.63
CA VAL A 98 -26.23 20.00 -8.25
C VAL A 98 -25.33 19.34 -9.29
N ASN A 99 -24.49 20.15 -9.95
CA ASN A 99 -23.53 19.67 -10.92
C ASN A 99 -22.30 19.08 -10.22
N VAL A 100 -21.98 17.83 -10.52
CA VAL A 100 -20.85 17.09 -9.95
C VAL A 100 -19.76 16.95 -11.03
N PRO A 101 -18.48 17.21 -10.73
CA PRO A 101 -17.39 16.98 -11.68
C PRO A 101 -17.35 15.51 -12.17
N ALA A 102 -17.14 15.33 -13.47
CA ALA A 102 -17.15 14.00 -14.09
C ALA A 102 -16.14 13.04 -13.43
N GLY A 103 -16.56 11.80 -13.18
CA GLY A 103 -15.74 10.79 -12.49
C GLY A 103 -15.64 10.95 -10.97
N ARG A 104 -16.21 12.02 -10.37
CA ARG A 104 -16.33 12.14 -8.91
C ARG A 104 -17.66 11.56 -8.41
N ARG A 105 -17.62 10.99 -7.21
CA ARG A 105 -18.78 10.56 -6.41
C ARG A 105 -18.91 11.51 -5.22
N ILE A 106 -20.11 12.00 -4.94
CA ILE A 106 -20.39 12.89 -3.81
C ILE A 106 -20.62 12.05 -2.57
N ARG A 107 -19.91 12.39 -1.49
CA ARG A 107 -20.07 11.83 -0.15
C ARG A 107 -20.86 12.75 0.77
N ALA A 108 -20.66 14.06 0.65
CA ALA A 108 -21.40 15.04 1.43
C ALA A 108 -21.62 16.34 0.66
N LEU A 109 -22.72 17.02 0.97
CA LEU A 109 -23.09 18.34 0.48
C LEU A 109 -23.49 19.24 1.66
N LYS A 110 -22.88 20.43 1.78
CA LYS A 110 -23.32 21.45 2.75
C LYS A 110 -24.29 22.39 2.05
N LEU A 111 -25.55 22.35 2.47
CA LEU A 111 -26.67 23.08 1.89
C LEU A 111 -26.92 24.37 2.69
N THR A 112 -26.10 25.38 2.44
CA THR A 112 -26.08 26.61 3.25
C THR A 112 -27.34 27.43 3.02
N GLY A 113 -28.06 27.75 4.11
CA GLY A 113 -29.30 28.52 4.03
C GLY A 113 -30.47 27.76 3.39
N LEU A 114 -30.48 26.42 3.42
CA LEU A 114 -31.58 25.60 2.91
C LEU A 114 -32.92 26.00 3.54
N LYS A 115 -33.85 26.46 2.70
CA LYS A 115 -35.23 26.79 3.07
C LYS A 115 -36.24 26.19 2.12
N ALA A 116 -37.37 25.75 2.65
CA ALA A 116 -38.60 25.45 1.90
C ALA A 116 -39.80 25.75 2.81
N ASP A 117 -40.96 26.08 2.23
CA ASP A 117 -42.19 26.40 2.97
C ASP A 117 -41.98 27.42 4.13
N GLY A 118 -41.22 28.48 3.84
CA GLY A 118 -40.86 29.54 4.80
C GLY A 118 -39.93 29.15 5.94
N ARG A 119 -39.52 27.88 6.05
CA ARG A 119 -38.70 27.32 7.14
C ARG A 119 -37.24 27.14 6.72
N THR A 120 -36.32 27.25 7.67
CA THR A 120 -34.90 26.89 7.47
C THR A 120 -34.64 25.50 8.05
N PHE A 121 -33.88 24.67 7.34
CA PHE A 121 -33.56 23.30 7.75
C PHE A 121 -32.08 23.15 8.06
N GLY A 122 -31.75 22.81 9.31
CA GLY A 122 -30.38 22.57 9.78
C GLY A 122 -30.07 21.11 10.08
N SER A 123 -31.04 20.32 10.53
CA SER A 123 -30.86 18.89 10.82
C SER A 123 -32.08 18.05 10.44
N ALA A 124 -31.92 16.73 10.46
CA ALA A 124 -32.99 15.77 10.23
C ALA A 124 -34.17 15.94 11.20
N ASP A 125 -33.94 16.46 12.41
CA ASP A 125 -35.02 16.70 13.37
C ASP A 125 -35.90 17.89 12.99
N ASN A 126 -35.35 18.93 12.32
CA ASN A 126 -36.18 20.02 11.78
C ASN A 126 -37.16 19.52 10.69
N LEU A 127 -36.78 18.47 9.95
CA LEU A 127 -37.58 17.88 8.88
C LEU A 127 -38.76 17.05 9.46
N LYS A 128 -38.50 16.25 10.51
CA LYS A 128 -39.49 15.37 11.16
C LYS A 128 -40.75 16.12 11.64
N VAL A 129 -40.62 17.35 12.16
CA VAL A 129 -41.70 18.11 12.84
C VAL A 129 -42.98 18.28 12.02
N LYS A 130 -42.91 18.17 10.68
CA LYS A 130 -44.07 18.25 9.77
C LYS A 130 -44.09 17.15 8.70
N GLY A 131 -43.30 16.09 8.87
CA GLY A 131 -43.16 15.03 7.86
C GLY A 131 -42.50 15.50 6.56
N TYR A 132 -41.63 16.52 6.64
CA TYR A 132 -40.78 16.88 5.50
C TYR A 132 -39.62 15.87 5.41
N ARG A 133 -39.09 15.71 4.20
CA ARG A 133 -37.87 14.93 3.90
C ARG A 133 -37.05 15.67 2.87
N ILE A 134 -35.73 15.57 2.94
CA ILE A 134 -34.83 15.87 1.81
C ILE A 134 -34.70 14.59 1.00
N MET A 135 -35.10 14.63 -0.27
CA MET A 135 -34.90 13.55 -1.23
C MET A 135 -33.71 13.90 -2.14
N VAL A 136 -32.83 12.94 -2.39
CA VAL A 136 -31.80 13.04 -3.43
C VAL A 136 -32.09 12.03 -4.52
N SER A 137 -32.27 12.53 -5.74
CA SER A 137 -32.46 11.75 -6.96
C SER A 137 -31.21 11.78 -7.82
N GLN A 138 -30.96 10.67 -8.52
CA GLN A 138 -29.91 10.53 -9.51
C GLN A 138 -30.49 10.41 -10.91
N ARG A 139 -29.72 10.84 -11.90
CA ARG A 139 -30.10 10.67 -13.31
C ARG A 139 -29.66 9.28 -13.79
N GLY A 140 -30.62 8.40 -14.06
CA GLY A 140 -30.37 7.08 -14.62
C GLY A 140 -29.92 7.13 -16.09
N ALA A 141 -29.48 6.00 -16.64
CA ALA A 141 -28.97 5.89 -18.01
C ALA A 141 -29.97 6.35 -19.09
N GLN A 142 -31.28 6.21 -18.83
CA GLN A 142 -32.37 6.66 -19.70
C GLN A 142 -32.67 8.17 -19.56
N GLY A 143 -31.86 8.93 -18.81
CA GLY A 143 -32.04 10.36 -18.55
C GLY A 143 -33.12 10.70 -17.52
N ILE A 144 -33.86 9.72 -17.03
CA ILE A 144 -34.91 9.82 -16.00
C ILE A 144 -34.27 10.05 -14.62
N TRP A 145 -34.91 10.88 -13.79
CA TRP A 145 -34.52 11.08 -12.40
C TRP A 145 -35.21 10.05 -11.50
N THR A 146 -34.42 9.29 -10.74
CA THR A 146 -34.89 8.27 -9.81
C THR A 146 -34.43 8.61 -8.39
N PRO A 147 -35.32 8.58 -7.38
CA PRO A 147 -34.94 8.74 -5.98
C PRO A 147 -33.91 7.68 -5.56
N ALA A 148 -32.78 8.13 -5.00
CA ALA A 148 -31.72 7.26 -4.53
C ALA A 148 -31.73 7.15 -3.00
N VAL A 149 -31.90 8.27 -2.30
CA VAL A 149 -31.89 8.35 -0.83
C VAL A 149 -32.83 9.44 -0.32
N ALA A 150 -33.28 9.32 0.94
CA ALA A 150 -34.08 10.32 1.62
C ALA A 150 -33.62 10.50 3.08
N VAL A 151 -33.81 11.71 3.63
CA VAL A 151 -33.57 12.03 5.04
C VAL A 151 -34.74 12.86 5.60
N PRO A 152 -35.44 12.44 6.66
CA PRO A 152 -35.38 11.12 7.31
C PRO A 152 -35.62 9.95 6.33
N PRO A 153 -35.11 8.74 6.63
CA PRO A 153 -35.21 7.59 5.74
C PRO A 153 -36.65 7.16 5.52
N VAL A 154 -36.92 6.54 4.36
CA VAL A 154 -38.21 5.92 4.03
C VAL A 154 -38.06 4.42 4.06
N ASP A 155 -38.76 3.80 5.00
CA ASP A 155 -38.89 2.34 5.09
C ASP A 155 -39.89 1.84 4.05
N GLY A 156 -39.68 0.64 3.51
CA GLY A 156 -40.52 0.10 2.44
C GLY A 156 -41.89 -0.35 2.94
N SER A 157 -42.95 0.32 2.51
CA SER A 157 -44.36 -0.01 2.80
C SER A 157 -44.92 -1.15 1.91
N GLY A 158 -44.42 -2.38 2.10
CA GLY A 158 -44.93 -3.58 1.42
C GLY A 158 -43.87 -4.35 0.63
N PRO A 159 -44.26 -5.21 -0.34
CA PRO A 159 -43.36 -6.21 -0.89
C PRO A 159 -42.20 -5.65 -1.74
N ILE A 160 -42.38 -4.55 -2.48
CA ILE A 160 -41.31 -3.93 -3.30
C ILE A 160 -41.40 -2.38 -3.48
N PRO A 161 -41.59 -1.52 -2.44
CA PRO A 161 -41.20 -0.12 -2.55
C PRO A 161 -39.66 0.05 -2.37
N PRO A 162 -39.01 0.99 -3.07
CA PRO A 162 -37.59 1.26 -2.85
C PRO A 162 -37.37 1.91 -1.48
N MET A 163 -36.59 1.26 -0.61
CA MET A 163 -36.16 1.84 0.67
C MET A 163 -35.18 3.00 0.42
N LEU A 164 -35.61 4.24 0.69
CA LEU A 164 -34.77 5.43 0.54
C LEU A 164 -34.03 5.69 1.86
N SER A 165 -32.87 5.05 2.03
CA SER A 165 -32.07 5.05 3.26
C SER A 165 -30.58 5.34 3.01
N GLY A 166 -29.73 5.30 4.04
CA GLY A 166 -28.28 5.46 3.91
C GLY A 166 -27.76 6.90 3.79
N ALA A 167 -28.63 7.91 3.88
CA ALA A 167 -28.25 9.31 3.97
C ALA A 167 -28.52 9.89 5.37
N THR A 168 -27.76 10.91 5.77
CA THR A 168 -27.95 11.64 7.03
C THR A 168 -27.85 13.15 6.81
N PHE A 169 -28.53 13.94 7.63
CA PHE A 169 -28.56 15.40 7.51
C PHE A 169 -28.43 16.02 8.90
N ASP A 170 -27.31 16.70 9.14
CA ASP A 170 -27.04 17.43 10.37
C ASP A 170 -26.11 18.62 10.13
N ASN A 171 -26.26 19.69 10.91
CA ASN A 171 -25.52 20.95 10.77
C ASN A 171 -25.44 21.48 9.32
N ALA A 172 -26.56 21.41 8.60
CA ALA A 172 -26.73 21.69 7.17
C ALA A 172 -25.87 20.84 6.22
N VAL A 173 -25.24 19.76 6.69
CA VAL A 173 -24.46 18.80 5.90
C VAL A 173 -25.29 17.55 5.64
N LEU A 174 -25.61 17.32 4.36
CA LEU A 174 -26.26 16.12 3.84
C LEU A 174 -25.17 15.12 3.42
N ARG A 175 -25.00 14.04 4.17
CA ARG A 175 -24.14 12.89 3.81
C ARG A 175 -24.95 11.88 3.01
N VAL A 176 -24.36 11.33 1.96
CA VAL A 176 -24.98 10.40 1.01
C VAL A 176 -24.01 9.26 0.67
N PRO A 177 -24.49 8.08 0.22
CA PRO A 177 -23.64 6.91 -0.02
C PRO A 177 -22.92 6.99 -1.37
N ASP A 178 -21.90 7.86 -1.45
CA ASP A 178 -20.94 7.98 -2.55
C ASP A 178 -21.58 7.99 -3.96
N LEU A 179 -22.57 8.86 -4.10
CA LEU A 179 -23.45 8.96 -5.26
C LEU A 179 -22.75 9.65 -6.45
N PRO A 180 -22.69 9.04 -7.65
CA PRO A 180 -22.33 9.76 -8.87
C PRO A 180 -23.38 10.83 -9.21
N GLY A 181 -22.94 11.93 -9.83
CA GLY A 181 -23.83 12.99 -10.29
C GLY A 181 -24.13 12.94 -11.80
N PRO A 182 -24.92 13.92 -12.31
CA PRO A 182 -25.51 15.05 -11.58
C PRO A 182 -26.55 14.58 -10.56
N LEU A 183 -26.68 15.33 -9.47
CA LEU A 183 -27.63 15.05 -8.40
C LEU A 183 -28.78 16.05 -8.45
N ARG A 184 -29.95 15.63 -8.00
CA ARG A 184 -31.09 16.53 -7.81
C ARG A 184 -31.61 16.40 -6.39
N ILE A 185 -31.76 17.52 -5.71
CA ILE A 185 -32.19 17.59 -4.31
C ILE A 185 -33.55 18.27 -4.27
N ALA A 186 -34.50 17.66 -3.60
CA ALA A 186 -35.83 18.21 -3.37
C ALA A 186 -36.15 18.19 -1.87
N VAL A 187 -36.92 19.17 -1.39
CA VAL A 187 -37.65 19.02 -0.12
C VAL A 187 -39.04 18.51 -0.47
N VAL A 188 -39.41 17.36 0.08
CA VAL A 188 -40.70 16.71 -0.17
C VAL A 188 -41.47 16.53 1.13
N LYS A 189 -42.77 16.29 1.02
CA LYS A 189 -43.67 15.94 2.11
C LYS A 189 -44.44 14.68 1.73
N GLY A 190 -44.56 13.74 2.67
CA GLY A 190 -45.22 12.44 2.43
C GLY A 190 -44.54 11.30 3.19
N ALA A 191 -45.27 10.19 3.38
CA ALA A 191 -44.71 8.98 3.98
C ALA A 191 -43.79 8.28 2.96
N ASP A 192 -44.33 8.03 1.76
CA ASP A 192 -43.81 7.13 0.74
C ASP A 192 -43.50 7.84 -0.59
N PRO A 193 -42.63 7.28 -1.46
CA PRO A 193 -42.18 7.96 -2.68
C PRO A 193 -43.28 8.24 -3.70
N ALA A 194 -44.39 7.49 -3.66
CA ALA A 194 -45.56 7.69 -4.50
C ALA A 194 -46.43 8.88 -4.06
N GLU A 195 -46.29 9.34 -2.81
CA GLU A 195 -47.08 10.41 -2.20
C GLU A 195 -46.30 11.74 -2.08
N PHE A 196 -45.08 11.80 -2.62
CA PHE A 196 -44.19 12.95 -2.43
C PHE A 196 -44.71 14.22 -3.09
N GLU A 197 -45.18 15.15 -2.25
CA GLU A 197 -45.47 16.53 -2.60
C GLU A 197 -44.16 17.34 -2.61
N PHE A 198 -43.77 17.86 -3.78
CA PHE A 198 -42.55 18.63 -3.97
C PHE A 198 -42.73 20.09 -3.54
N LEU A 199 -41.87 20.56 -2.64
CA LEU A 199 -41.92 21.92 -2.11
C LEU A 199 -40.85 22.80 -2.78
N PRO A 200 -41.19 24.02 -3.24
CA PRO A 200 -40.20 24.98 -3.72
C PRO A 200 -39.14 25.26 -2.65
N LEU A 201 -37.88 25.09 -3.01
CA LEU A 201 -36.74 25.24 -2.11
C LEU A 201 -35.79 26.35 -2.58
N THR A 202 -35.07 26.92 -1.63
CA THR A 202 -33.96 27.86 -1.87
C THR A 202 -32.74 27.42 -1.07
N VAL A 203 -31.55 27.54 -1.66
CA VAL A 203 -30.25 27.32 -1.03
C VAL A 203 -29.35 28.47 -1.46
N GLN A 204 -28.52 28.99 -0.56
CA GLN A 204 -27.60 30.08 -0.86
C GLN A 204 -26.32 29.57 -1.51
N HIS A 205 -25.69 28.58 -0.90
CA HIS A 205 -24.43 27.99 -1.35
C HIS A 205 -24.43 26.47 -1.14
N VAL A 206 -23.90 25.73 -2.12
CA VAL A 206 -23.71 24.27 -2.03
C VAL A 206 -22.22 23.97 -2.05
N TYR A 207 -21.66 23.47 -0.94
CA TYR A 207 -20.27 22.98 -0.92
C TYR A 207 -20.25 21.45 -1.00
N GLY A 208 -19.32 20.89 -1.78
CA GLY A 208 -19.23 19.44 -1.99
C GLY A 208 -18.00 18.78 -1.37
N TRP A 209 -18.14 17.53 -0.96
CA TRP A 209 -17.05 16.62 -0.63
C TRP A 209 -17.16 15.35 -1.48
N ALA A 210 -16.06 15.00 -2.14
CA ALA A 210 -15.95 13.80 -2.95
C ALA A 210 -15.51 12.59 -2.11
N ALA A 211 -16.07 11.43 -2.41
CA ALA A 211 -15.59 10.15 -1.91
C ALA A 211 -14.11 9.92 -2.33
N PRO A 212 -13.29 9.25 -1.49
CA PRO A 212 -11.88 8.97 -1.77
C PRO A 212 -11.70 7.79 -2.75
N VAL A 213 -12.55 7.71 -3.78
CA VAL A 213 -12.60 6.55 -4.69
C VAL A 213 -11.45 6.62 -5.70
N PRO A 214 -10.60 5.58 -5.79
CA PRO A 214 -9.57 5.46 -6.83
C PRO A 214 -10.17 5.39 -8.24
N VAL A 215 -9.63 6.20 -9.16
CA VAL A 215 -10.06 6.27 -10.56
C VAL A 215 -8.85 6.47 -11.47
N ASP A 216 -8.78 5.69 -12.56
CA ASP A 216 -7.70 5.74 -13.56
C ASP A 216 -6.31 5.59 -12.89
N LEU A 217 -6.13 4.53 -12.09
CA LEU A 217 -4.88 4.26 -11.38
C LEU A 217 -3.77 3.87 -12.36
N THR A 218 -2.57 4.42 -12.16
CA THR A 218 -1.39 4.08 -12.96
C THR A 218 -0.15 3.98 -12.06
N LEU A 219 0.67 2.95 -12.28
CA LEU A 219 1.98 2.79 -11.66
C LEU A 219 3.05 2.98 -12.72
N THR A 220 3.89 4.00 -12.58
CA THR A 220 5.01 4.28 -13.48
C THR A 220 6.34 3.93 -12.82
N GLY A 221 7.24 3.32 -13.58
CA GLY A 221 8.59 2.98 -13.17
C GLY A 221 9.56 4.17 -13.22
N PRO A 222 10.82 3.96 -12.81
CA PRO A 222 11.82 5.02 -12.71
C PRO A 222 12.30 5.56 -14.06
N ASP A 223 12.07 4.81 -15.15
CA ASP A 223 12.31 5.26 -16.54
C ASP A 223 11.08 5.95 -17.17
N GLY A 224 10.02 6.18 -16.39
CA GLY A 224 8.75 6.76 -16.84
C GLY A 224 7.81 5.77 -17.55
N ALA A 225 8.21 4.50 -17.75
CA ALA A 225 7.34 3.51 -18.37
C ALA A 225 6.18 3.12 -17.44
N THR A 226 5.01 2.82 -18.01
CA THR A 226 3.88 2.27 -17.23
C THR A 226 4.13 0.81 -16.90
N LEU A 227 4.26 0.49 -15.60
CA LEU A 227 4.39 -0.88 -15.09
C LEU A 227 3.04 -1.57 -14.95
N TRP A 228 2.00 -0.82 -14.57
CA TRP A 228 0.63 -1.30 -14.39
C TRP A 228 -0.36 -0.14 -14.53
N SER A 229 -1.58 -0.42 -14.97
CA SER A 229 -2.68 0.54 -14.96
C SER A 229 -4.03 -0.15 -14.77
N PHE A 230 -4.97 0.58 -14.15
CA PHE A 230 -6.36 0.20 -14.00
C PHE A 230 -7.24 1.36 -14.51
N PRO A 231 -7.73 1.31 -15.76
CA PRO A 231 -8.61 2.34 -16.30
C PRO A 231 -10.00 2.27 -15.66
N GLY A 232 -10.59 3.43 -15.36
CA GLY A 232 -11.88 3.55 -14.70
C GLY A 232 -11.82 3.48 -13.17
N PRO A 233 -12.98 3.47 -12.50
CA PRO A 233 -13.08 3.39 -11.05
C PRO A 233 -12.79 1.96 -10.56
N LEU A 234 -11.85 1.79 -9.62
CA LEU A 234 -11.58 0.49 -8.99
C LEU A 234 -12.74 0.15 -8.03
N PRO A 235 -13.47 -0.97 -8.22
CA PRO A 235 -14.66 -1.29 -7.41
C PRO A 235 -14.35 -1.51 -5.92
N GLU A 236 -15.26 -1.12 -5.02
CA GLU A 236 -15.15 -1.42 -3.59
C GLU A 236 -15.00 -2.93 -3.35
N GLY A 237 -14.08 -3.31 -2.46
CA GLY A 237 -13.80 -4.71 -2.14
C GLY A 237 -13.02 -5.49 -3.22
N SER A 238 -12.73 -4.90 -4.38
CA SER A 238 -11.80 -5.50 -5.33
C SER A 238 -10.36 -5.38 -4.85
N ALA A 239 -9.62 -6.47 -4.98
CA ALA A 239 -8.18 -6.55 -4.81
C ALA A 239 -7.55 -6.91 -6.16
N GLN A 240 -6.43 -6.28 -6.50
CA GLN A 240 -5.63 -6.52 -7.69
C GLN A 240 -4.22 -6.88 -7.23
N GLN A 241 -3.68 -7.98 -7.72
CA GLN A 241 -2.29 -8.38 -7.51
C GLN A 241 -1.66 -8.59 -8.87
N GLN A 242 -0.49 -7.97 -9.10
CA GLN A 242 0.21 -8.03 -10.37
C GLN A 242 1.72 -8.19 -10.13
N ASP A 243 2.35 -9.08 -10.90
CA ASP A 243 3.80 -9.16 -11.02
C ASP A 243 4.26 -8.07 -12.00
N VAL A 244 5.20 -7.21 -11.57
CA VAL A 244 5.79 -6.14 -12.39
C VAL A 244 7.30 -6.35 -12.61
N THR A 245 7.85 -7.49 -12.17
CA THR A 245 9.29 -7.80 -12.17
C THR A 245 9.92 -7.59 -13.54
N VAL A 246 9.33 -8.13 -14.61
CA VAL A 246 9.89 -8.07 -15.97
C VAL A 246 9.94 -6.64 -16.53
N ALA A 247 8.95 -5.81 -16.22
CA ALA A 247 8.92 -4.42 -16.66
C ALA A 247 9.89 -3.56 -15.85
N LEU A 248 10.00 -3.81 -14.54
CA LEU A 248 10.89 -3.08 -13.65
C LEU A 248 12.36 -3.49 -13.82
N SER A 249 12.67 -4.76 -14.08
CA SER A 249 14.04 -5.22 -14.32
C SER A 249 14.63 -4.57 -15.58
N ALA A 250 13.82 -4.42 -16.64
CA ALA A 250 14.21 -3.66 -17.83
C ALA A 250 14.49 -2.18 -17.53
N ALA A 251 13.83 -1.56 -16.55
CA ALA A 251 14.12 -0.19 -16.13
C ALA A 251 15.37 -0.10 -15.24
N VAL A 252 15.56 -1.04 -14.31
CA VAL A 252 16.77 -1.16 -13.47
C VAL A 252 18.03 -1.39 -14.32
N GLU A 253 17.93 -2.25 -15.33
CA GLU A 253 19.03 -2.55 -16.25
C GLU A 253 19.40 -1.34 -17.14
N LYS A 254 18.43 -0.48 -17.50
CA LYS A 254 18.72 0.83 -18.14
C LYS A 254 19.48 1.77 -17.20
N LEU A 255 19.09 1.86 -15.93
CA LEU A 255 19.78 2.70 -14.94
C LEU A 255 21.24 2.24 -14.74
N ARG A 256 21.46 0.93 -14.67
CA ARG A 256 22.80 0.31 -14.67
C ARG A 256 23.58 0.64 -15.95
N ALA A 257 22.99 0.44 -17.12
CA ALA A 257 23.65 0.71 -18.41
C ALA A 257 24.02 2.19 -18.59
N ALA A 258 23.29 3.11 -17.96
CA ALA A 258 23.58 4.55 -17.93
C ALA A 258 24.71 4.95 -16.95
N ALA A 259 25.43 3.98 -16.36
CA ALA A 259 26.50 4.18 -15.37
C ALA A 259 26.10 5.06 -14.17
N SER A 260 24.80 5.12 -13.87
CA SER A 260 24.21 5.88 -12.78
C SER A 260 24.06 4.99 -11.52
N PRO A 261 23.92 5.56 -10.31
CA PRO A 261 23.47 4.79 -9.15
C PRO A 261 22.18 4.04 -9.50
N VAL A 262 22.05 2.81 -9.02
CA VAL A 262 20.84 1.99 -9.27
C VAL A 262 19.79 2.39 -8.23
N ALA A 263 19.25 3.58 -8.44
CA ALA A 263 18.30 4.26 -7.58
C ALA A 263 17.23 4.95 -8.44
N GLY A 264 16.01 5.01 -7.91
CA GLY A 264 14.88 5.62 -8.61
C GLY A 264 13.62 5.64 -7.76
N SER A 265 12.53 6.18 -8.30
CA SER A 265 11.21 6.09 -7.68
C SER A 265 10.21 5.39 -8.61
N ILE A 266 9.35 4.57 -7.99
CA ILE A 266 8.14 4.04 -8.61
C ILE A 266 6.99 4.92 -8.14
N LYS A 267 6.15 5.38 -9.06
CA LYS A 267 5.12 6.39 -8.77
C LYS A 267 3.72 5.86 -9.03
N LEU A 268 2.88 5.87 -8.00
CA LEU A 268 1.46 5.55 -8.07
C LEU A 268 0.66 6.84 -8.26
N THR A 269 -0.04 6.97 -9.39
CA THR A 269 -0.92 8.10 -9.68
C THR A 269 -2.38 7.67 -9.74
N SER A 270 -3.26 8.63 -9.48
CA SER A 270 -4.72 8.53 -9.59
C SER A 270 -5.21 9.83 -10.19
N LYS A 271 -6.26 9.78 -11.01
CA LYS A 271 -6.84 11.00 -11.62
C LYS A 271 -7.35 12.01 -10.59
N PHE A 272 -7.70 11.53 -9.40
CA PHE A 272 -8.10 12.36 -8.28
C PHE A 272 -7.51 11.84 -6.97
N PRO A 273 -7.33 12.69 -5.94
CA PRO A 273 -6.99 12.25 -4.60
C PRO A 273 -7.92 11.13 -4.11
N CYS A 274 -7.33 10.06 -3.60
CA CYS A 274 -8.02 8.84 -3.20
C CYS A 274 -7.28 8.09 -2.08
N GLN A 275 -7.96 7.11 -1.47
CA GLN A 275 -7.36 6.20 -0.49
C GLN A 275 -7.44 4.77 -1.01
N VAL A 276 -6.30 4.07 -0.97
CA VAL A 276 -6.16 2.67 -1.41
C VAL A 276 -5.39 1.88 -0.37
N ARG A 277 -5.64 0.57 -0.30
CA ARG A 277 -4.72 -0.37 0.34
C ARG A 277 -3.65 -0.68 -0.67
N PHE A 278 -2.41 -0.39 -0.36
CA PHE A 278 -1.30 -0.57 -1.30
C PHE A 278 -0.13 -1.27 -0.62
N ARG A 279 0.43 -2.26 -1.31
CA ARG A 279 1.70 -2.88 -0.96
C ARG A 279 2.50 -3.06 -2.24
N LEU A 280 3.75 -2.67 -2.19
CA LEU A 280 4.78 -2.93 -3.20
C LEU A 280 5.86 -3.76 -2.50
N THR A 281 6.27 -4.85 -3.11
CA THR A 281 7.41 -5.64 -2.64
C THR A 281 8.68 -4.77 -2.74
N PRO A 282 9.61 -4.81 -1.76
CA PRO A 282 10.86 -4.07 -1.87
C PRO A 282 11.57 -4.33 -3.20
N VAL A 283 12.06 -3.28 -3.84
CA VAL A 283 12.86 -3.39 -5.06
C VAL A 283 14.28 -3.73 -4.64
N THR A 284 14.60 -5.02 -4.57
CA THR A 284 15.90 -5.58 -4.20
C THR A 284 16.38 -6.57 -5.26
N GLY A 285 17.66 -6.93 -5.22
CA GLY A 285 18.27 -7.83 -6.18
C GLY A 285 19.79 -7.79 -6.12
N GLU A 286 20.44 -8.32 -7.15
CA GLU A 286 21.89 -8.48 -7.20
C GLU A 286 22.51 -7.78 -8.42
N LEU A 287 23.72 -7.23 -8.23
CA LEU A 287 24.57 -6.75 -9.32
C LEU A 287 25.61 -7.82 -9.62
N ILE A 288 25.50 -8.45 -10.79
CA ILE A 288 26.28 -9.63 -11.16
C ILE A 288 27.42 -9.22 -12.09
N ARG A 289 28.61 -9.77 -11.82
CA ARG A 289 29.81 -9.62 -12.64
C ARG A 289 30.20 -10.96 -13.26
N GLU A 290 30.30 -11.00 -14.57
CA GLU A 290 30.69 -12.18 -15.33
C GLU A 290 32.21 -12.15 -15.55
N LEU A 291 32.93 -13.04 -14.85
CA LEU A 291 34.39 -13.12 -14.97
C LEU A 291 34.76 -13.96 -16.21
N PRO A 292 35.46 -13.40 -17.22
CA PRO A 292 35.78 -14.11 -18.45
C PRO A 292 36.64 -15.35 -18.16
N GLY A 293 36.23 -16.49 -18.73
CA GLY A 293 36.83 -17.81 -18.46
C GLY A 293 36.10 -18.63 -17.38
N THR A 294 35.06 -18.08 -16.74
CA THR A 294 34.19 -18.82 -15.82
C THR A 294 33.04 -19.46 -16.59
N ALA A 295 32.90 -20.78 -16.52
CA ALA A 295 31.76 -21.48 -17.11
C ALA A 295 30.54 -21.38 -16.17
N THR A 296 29.60 -20.48 -16.47
CA THR A 296 28.27 -20.49 -15.87
C THR A 296 27.48 -21.69 -16.40
N VAL A 297 27.31 -22.70 -15.56
CA VAL A 297 26.51 -23.88 -15.87
C VAL A 297 25.10 -23.67 -15.32
N GLU A 298 24.13 -23.40 -16.18
CA GLU A 298 22.72 -23.63 -15.84
C GLU A 298 22.50 -25.14 -15.70
N LEU A 299 22.24 -25.58 -14.47
CA LEU A 299 21.90 -26.98 -14.20
C LEU A 299 20.46 -27.25 -14.62
N ALA A 300 20.27 -27.63 -15.88
CA ALA A 300 18.98 -28.11 -16.38
C ALA A 300 18.63 -29.48 -15.76
N GLY A 301 17.73 -29.49 -14.77
CA GLY A 301 17.19 -30.70 -14.16
C GLY A 301 16.39 -30.42 -12.88
N GLU A 302 15.49 -31.34 -12.50
CA GLU A 302 14.91 -31.33 -11.16
C GLU A 302 16.00 -31.57 -10.10
N PRO A 303 15.88 -31.00 -8.88
CA PRO A 303 16.85 -31.20 -7.81
C PRO A 303 16.83 -32.65 -7.33
N ALA A 304 17.75 -33.47 -7.87
CA ALA A 304 17.97 -34.83 -7.43
C ALA A 304 18.53 -34.84 -6.00
N GLY A 305 17.79 -35.43 -5.05
CA GLY A 305 18.26 -35.60 -3.69
C GLY A 305 19.53 -36.46 -3.65
N LEU A 306 20.63 -35.90 -3.16
CA LEU A 306 21.84 -36.67 -2.87
C LEU A 306 21.50 -37.74 -1.81
N PRO A 307 21.81 -39.03 -2.05
CA PRO A 307 21.65 -40.04 -1.01
C PRO A 307 22.66 -39.75 0.10
N VAL A 308 22.16 -39.19 1.20
CA VAL A 308 22.94 -39.08 2.45
C VAL A 308 23.01 -40.49 3.03
N ASP A 309 24.15 -41.15 2.82
CA ASP A 309 24.42 -42.43 3.47
C ASP A 309 24.24 -42.29 4.98
N SER A 310 23.71 -43.37 5.59
CA SER A 310 23.21 -43.38 6.97
C SER A 310 24.19 -42.74 7.97
N PRO A 311 23.68 -42.03 9.00
CA PRO A 311 24.52 -41.26 9.91
C PRO A 311 25.63 -42.13 10.51
N LEU A 312 26.84 -41.56 10.54
CA LEU A 312 28.06 -42.21 11.04
C LEU A 312 27.79 -42.93 12.37
N PRO A 313 28.29 -44.17 12.55
CA PRO A 313 27.95 -44.99 13.71
C PRO A 313 28.32 -44.26 15.00
N GLN A 314 27.36 -44.18 15.92
CA GLN A 314 27.57 -43.48 17.20
C GLN A 314 28.75 -44.11 17.95
N ALA A 315 29.73 -43.27 18.30
CA ALA A 315 30.88 -43.70 19.08
C ALA A 315 30.42 -44.38 20.38
N PRO A 316 31.01 -45.53 20.76
CA PRO A 316 30.50 -46.33 21.86
C PRO A 316 30.53 -45.53 23.17
N ARG A 317 29.35 -45.35 23.78
CA ARG A 317 29.19 -44.76 25.12
C ARG A 317 30.08 -45.53 26.10
N ARG A 318 31.19 -44.93 26.53
CA ARG A 318 32.03 -45.49 27.60
C ARG A 318 31.18 -45.65 28.86
N ARG A 319 30.89 -46.90 29.23
CA ARG A 319 30.28 -47.20 30.53
C ARG A 319 31.24 -46.75 31.62
N TRP A 320 30.84 -45.72 32.37
CA TRP A 320 31.46 -45.41 33.64
C TRP A 320 31.13 -46.56 34.61
N TRP A 321 32.16 -47.24 35.11
CA TRP A 321 32.04 -48.14 36.26
C TRP A 321 32.50 -47.39 37.50
N PRO A 322 31.79 -47.52 38.64
CA PRO A 322 32.15 -46.81 39.86
C PRO A 322 33.18 -47.60 40.68
N MET A 323 34.23 -46.91 41.12
CA MET A 323 34.94 -47.19 42.37
C MET A 323 35.01 -45.84 43.10
N CYS A 324 34.52 -45.69 44.33
CA CYS A 324 35.15 -46.20 45.56
C CYS A 324 36.63 -45.76 45.64
N GLY A 325 37.06 -44.90 46.56
CA GLY A 325 36.32 -44.17 47.58
C GLY A 325 37.26 -43.59 48.65
N SER A 326 37.02 -42.35 49.05
CA SER A 326 37.58 -41.73 50.27
C SER A 326 39.10 -41.39 50.20
N PRO A 327 39.70 -40.68 51.17
CA PRO A 327 40.03 -39.27 50.91
C PRO A 327 41.46 -38.87 51.34
N ILE A 328 41.93 -37.68 51.00
CA ILE A 328 42.97 -36.94 51.77
C ILE A 328 42.89 -35.44 51.48
N THR A 329 43.19 -34.65 52.51
CA THR A 329 43.11 -33.19 52.58
C THR A 329 44.38 -32.45 52.16
N ALA A 330 44.15 -31.25 51.62
CA ALA A 330 44.91 -30.01 51.82
C ALA A 330 46.22 -29.71 51.04
N VAL A 331 46.45 -28.39 50.95
CA VAL A 331 47.67 -27.64 50.63
C VAL A 331 48.07 -27.49 49.15
N GLY A 332 48.31 -26.24 48.74
CA GLY A 332 49.33 -25.92 47.73
C GLY A 332 48.84 -25.40 46.38
N TRP A 333 48.54 -24.10 46.29
CA TRP A 333 48.80 -23.38 45.03
C TRP A 333 50.32 -23.23 44.86
N PRO A 334 50.84 -23.45 43.64
CA PRO A 334 51.87 -22.57 43.14
C PRO A 334 51.49 -21.93 41.80
N ARG A 335 51.70 -20.62 41.70
CA ARG A 335 51.84 -19.93 40.42
C ARG A 335 53.03 -20.53 39.65
N CYS A 336 52.93 -20.64 38.33
CA CYS A 336 54.11 -20.47 37.49
C CYS A 336 53.74 -19.75 36.18
N PRO A 337 54.47 -18.69 35.77
CA PRO A 337 54.17 -17.91 34.57
C PRO A 337 55.06 -18.33 33.38
N ILE A 338 54.60 -18.07 32.15
CA ILE A 338 55.41 -17.74 30.96
C ILE A 338 54.46 -17.04 29.97
N ARG A 339 54.50 -15.71 29.82
CA ARG A 339 55.36 -14.87 28.95
C ARG A 339 54.95 -14.87 27.47
N CYS A 340 54.17 -13.85 27.09
CA CYS A 340 53.95 -13.46 25.70
C CYS A 340 55.24 -12.93 25.06
N ARG A 341 55.42 -13.15 23.76
CA ARG A 341 56.04 -12.17 22.84
C ARG A 341 55.42 -12.26 21.44
N PRO A 342 55.07 -11.12 20.81
CA PRO A 342 54.65 -11.07 19.40
C PRO A 342 55.88 -11.05 18.48
N TRP A 343 55.68 -11.41 17.21
CA TRP A 343 56.66 -11.19 16.14
C TRP A 343 56.32 -9.95 15.32
N GLY A 344 57.33 -9.12 15.10
CA GLY A 344 57.32 -7.91 14.28
C GLY A 344 58.52 -7.90 13.30
N PRO A 345 58.63 -6.90 12.42
CA PRO A 345 59.14 -7.10 11.05
C PRO A 345 60.54 -6.50 10.77
N ALA A 346 61.06 -6.71 9.55
CA ALA A 346 61.65 -5.70 8.61
C ALA A 346 62.81 -6.24 7.72
N TRP A 347 63.18 -5.43 6.70
CA TRP A 347 64.46 -5.39 5.91
C TRP A 347 64.57 -6.32 4.66
N ARG A 348 65.14 -5.96 3.48
CA ARG A 348 65.76 -4.69 2.94
C ARG A 348 65.97 -4.75 1.38
N SER A 349 66.01 -3.57 0.71
CA SER A 349 66.80 -3.15 -0.51
C SER A 349 66.70 -3.79 -1.93
N GLY A 350 66.65 -2.92 -2.97
CA GLY A 350 67.13 -3.14 -4.38
C GLY A 350 68.62 -2.76 -4.57
N PRO A 351 69.17 -2.23 -5.71
CA PRO A 351 68.57 -1.61 -6.93
C PRO A 351 69.28 -2.04 -8.28
N PRO A 352 69.72 -1.17 -9.24
CA PRO A 352 68.99 -0.53 -10.38
C PRO A 352 69.55 -0.85 -11.82
N GLY A 353 68.95 -0.27 -12.89
CA GLY A 353 69.56 -0.21 -14.25
C GLY A 353 68.86 0.69 -15.29
N CYS A 354 69.60 1.61 -15.92
CA CYS A 354 69.19 2.46 -17.08
C CYS A 354 69.34 1.67 -18.42
N GLY A 355 68.89 2.03 -19.63
CA GLY A 355 68.23 3.18 -20.31
C GLY A 355 68.09 2.82 -21.83
N ALA A 356 67.86 3.66 -22.86
CA ALA A 356 67.43 5.06 -23.04
C ALA A 356 67.14 5.33 -24.56
N ALA A 357 66.69 6.55 -24.92
CA ALA A 357 66.60 7.17 -26.28
C ALA A 357 65.47 6.75 -27.28
N GLY A 358 64.95 7.74 -28.04
CA GLY A 358 63.93 7.63 -29.11
C GLY A 358 64.54 7.69 -30.53
N PRO A 359 63.96 8.37 -31.57
CA PRO A 359 62.82 9.30 -31.57
C PRO A 359 61.79 9.19 -32.74
N ALA A 360 60.75 10.04 -32.68
CA ALA A 360 59.97 10.73 -33.74
C ALA A 360 59.75 10.13 -35.16
N ALA A 361 58.47 10.15 -35.59
CA ALA A 361 58.06 10.48 -36.96
C ALA A 361 56.63 11.09 -36.98
N ALA A 362 56.38 12.06 -37.87
CA ALA A 362 55.08 12.70 -38.05
C ALA A 362 54.33 12.16 -39.29
N GLY A 363 53.01 12.34 -39.34
CA GLY A 363 52.17 12.00 -40.50
C GLY A 363 50.84 12.76 -40.47
N ILE A 364 50.50 13.44 -41.57
CA ILE A 364 49.39 14.40 -41.71
C ILE A 364 48.36 13.90 -42.73
N ALA A 365 47.08 14.21 -42.47
CA ALA A 365 45.92 14.15 -43.40
C ALA A 365 45.47 12.75 -43.86
N ARG A 366 44.21 12.54 -44.28
CA ARG A 366 43.10 13.48 -44.58
C ARG A 366 41.85 13.20 -43.76
#